data_AF-A0A933D5F0-F1
#
_entry.id   AF-A0A933D5F0-F1
#
_cell.length_a   1.000
_cell.length_b   1.000
_cell.length_c   1.000
_cell.angle_alpha   90.00
_cell.angle_beta   90.00
_cell.angle_gamma   90.00
#
_symmetry.space_group_name_H-M   'P 1'
#
loop_
_entity.id
_entity.type
_entity.pdbx_description
1 polymer ?
#
loop_
_entity_poly.entity_id
_entity_poly.type
_entity_poly.pdbx_seq_one_letter_code
_entity_poly.pdbx_strand_id
1 'polypeptide(L)'
;IPHRDTVNVLSAKITLRSVSWFGDSTGSFGFSVHKILEGWNQSTLSWDSIQARPGFYELTERGSYSGFVEGDTSKFTFDIDTALARQWLLPLTVASYGIVLIPTQSTNVVRGIHAFDVDSSSFYPTLEIIASNVAGTTRDTSTYVFGFDTFVGNIDNLNANPQLLYAQAGVVYRSKIQFDVSFIPRGAIINSATLYLEKDPATSRISKFTVDSVVTVHVFRSGTDSTVFESQNSEGQRVGGTPNTFSFEARHAVQYWLAGTNDGLLLRQTDVTEYNTFDLFTFHSHLATNTSLRPRLAVKYTLEKN
;
A
#
# COMPACT_ATOMS: atom_id res chain seq x y z
N ILE A 1 18.02 -23.24 32.66
CA ILE A 1 17.03 -23.30 31.55
C ILE A 1 17.37 -24.57 30.78
N PRO A 2 16.48 -25.58 30.71
CA PRO A 2 16.76 -26.82 29.99
C PRO A 2 17.07 -26.48 28.52
N HIS A 3 18.01 -27.20 27.91
CA HIS A 3 18.35 -27.03 26.50
C HIS A 3 17.07 -27.12 25.63
N ARG A 4 16.66 -25.97 25.06
CA ARG A 4 15.45 -25.83 24.22
C ARG A 4 15.49 -26.76 22.99
N ASP A 5 16.68 -27.25 22.64
CA ASP A 5 16.94 -28.14 21.50
C ASP A 5 16.36 -29.56 21.64
N THR A 6 15.77 -29.91 22.81
CA THR A 6 15.27 -31.26 23.09
C THR A 6 13.76 -31.34 23.41
N VAL A 7 12.98 -30.32 23.04
CA VAL A 7 11.55 -30.32 23.34
C VAL A 7 10.68 -30.88 22.20
N ASN A 8 9.64 -31.60 22.58
CA ASN A 8 8.58 -32.02 21.69
C ASN A 8 7.56 -30.89 21.58
N VAL A 9 7.58 -30.16 20.46
CA VAL A 9 6.54 -29.18 20.15
C VAL A 9 5.23 -29.90 19.86
N LEU A 10 4.21 -29.65 20.68
CA LEU A 10 2.90 -30.29 20.60
C LEU A 10 1.89 -29.43 19.83
N SER A 11 2.00 -28.11 19.94
CA SER A 11 1.17 -27.15 19.22
C SER A 11 1.92 -25.84 19.06
N ALA A 12 1.67 -25.17 17.94
CA ALA A 12 2.15 -23.83 17.67
C ALA A 12 1.02 -23.05 17.00
N LYS A 13 0.59 -21.96 17.63
CA LYS A 13 -0.59 -21.18 17.24
C LYS A 13 -0.24 -19.72 17.13
N ILE A 14 -0.59 -19.11 16.01
CA ILE A 14 -0.44 -17.67 15.81
C ILE A 14 -1.78 -17.00 16.06
N THR A 15 -1.75 -15.87 16.78
CA THR A 15 -2.90 -14.97 16.95
C THR A 15 -2.60 -13.63 16.31
N LEU A 16 -3.48 -13.20 15.41
CA LEU A 16 -3.41 -11.90 14.73
C LEU A 16 -4.63 -11.07 15.09
N ARG A 17 -4.47 -9.74 15.11
CA ARG A 17 -5.55 -8.78 15.33
C ARG A 17 -5.81 -7.98 14.07
N SER A 18 -7.05 -8.03 13.58
CA SER A 18 -7.53 -7.17 12.50
C SER A 18 -7.63 -5.73 12.99
N VAL A 19 -7.31 -4.76 12.12
CA VAL A 19 -7.40 -3.31 12.39
C VAL A 19 -8.07 -2.52 11.28
N SER A 20 -8.12 -3.08 10.07
CA SER A 20 -8.77 -2.44 8.93
C SER A 20 -9.16 -3.48 7.89
N TRP A 21 -9.95 -3.06 6.91
CA TRP A 21 -10.21 -3.87 5.74
C TRP A 21 -10.46 -3.02 4.51
N PHE A 22 -10.26 -3.63 3.35
CA PHE A 22 -10.58 -3.07 2.05
C PHE A 22 -11.46 -4.06 1.26
N GLY A 23 -12.60 -3.57 0.78
CA GLY A 23 -13.66 -4.39 0.19
C GLY A 23 -14.80 -4.67 1.17
N ASP A 24 -15.54 -5.76 0.94
CA ASP A 24 -16.67 -6.18 1.77
C ASP A 24 -16.19 -6.66 3.14
N SER A 25 -16.67 -6.04 4.22
CA SER A 25 -16.32 -6.43 5.58
C SER A 25 -16.70 -7.88 5.91
N THR A 26 -17.72 -8.41 5.26
CA THR A 26 -18.22 -9.79 5.43
C THR A 26 -17.62 -10.76 4.42
N GLY A 27 -16.73 -10.29 3.54
CA GLY A 27 -16.06 -11.12 2.55
C GLY A 27 -15.25 -12.24 3.19
N SER A 28 -15.17 -13.37 2.48
CA SER A 28 -14.32 -14.51 2.85
C SER A 28 -12.86 -14.09 2.93
N PHE A 29 -12.18 -14.50 4.00
CA PHE A 29 -10.77 -14.23 4.23
C PHE A 29 -10.03 -15.53 4.51
N GLY A 30 -8.97 -15.78 3.74
CA GLY A 30 -8.13 -16.95 3.89
C GLY A 30 -6.73 -16.76 3.32
N PHE A 31 -5.80 -17.52 3.87
CA PHE A 31 -4.41 -17.52 3.44
C PHE A 31 -3.75 -18.86 3.73
N SER A 32 -2.69 -19.13 2.98
CA SER A 32 -1.72 -20.18 3.26
C SER A 32 -0.48 -19.56 3.88
N VAL A 33 0.18 -20.31 4.75
CA VAL A 33 1.38 -19.89 5.49
C VAL A 33 2.58 -20.61 4.92
N HIS A 34 3.63 -19.88 4.58
CA HIS A 34 4.86 -20.45 4.03
C HIS A 34 6.08 -19.91 4.77
N LYS A 35 7.13 -20.72 4.92
CA LYS A 35 8.38 -20.28 5.55
C LYS A 35 9.19 -19.41 4.59
N ILE A 36 9.70 -18.28 5.09
CA ILE A 36 10.65 -17.45 4.36
C ILE A 36 12.06 -18.07 4.47
N LEU A 37 12.76 -18.13 3.34
CA LEU A 37 14.06 -18.79 3.21
C LEU A 37 15.25 -17.83 3.17
N GLU A 38 15.00 -16.53 3.02
CA GLU A 38 16.04 -15.50 2.91
C GLU A 38 15.81 -14.30 3.83
N GLY A 39 16.90 -13.59 4.13
CA GLY A 39 16.82 -12.32 4.84
C GLY A 39 16.04 -11.26 4.04
N TRP A 40 15.29 -10.43 4.76
CA TRP A 40 14.50 -9.35 4.19
C TRP A 40 14.51 -8.13 5.12
N ASN A 41 14.16 -6.98 4.56
CA ASN A 41 14.08 -5.71 5.29
C ASN A 41 12.76 -5.02 4.95
N GLN A 42 12.01 -4.64 5.98
CA GLN A 42 10.66 -4.07 5.87
C GLN A 42 10.57 -2.84 4.96
N SER A 43 11.66 -2.06 4.84
CA SER A 43 11.72 -0.82 4.04
C SER A 43 12.11 -1.03 2.58
N THR A 44 12.56 -2.24 2.20
CA THR A 44 13.07 -2.53 0.85
C THR A 44 12.40 -3.72 0.18
N LEU A 45 11.65 -4.53 0.94
CA LEU A 45 10.90 -5.65 0.39
C LEU A 45 9.76 -5.10 -0.48
N SER A 46 9.65 -5.64 -1.69
CA SER A 46 8.63 -5.27 -2.68
C SER A 46 8.18 -6.53 -3.41
N TRP A 47 7.04 -6.46 -4.09
CA TRP A 47 6.59 -7.60 -4.91
C TRP A 47 7.61 -7.95 -6.00
N ASP A 48 8.17 -6.94 -6.67
CA ASP A 48 9.21 -7.12 -7.69
C ASP A 48 10.47 -7.80 -7.13
N SER A 49 10.89 -7.44 -5.91
CA SER A 49 12.07 -8.08 -5.31
C SER A 49 11.79 -9.52 -4.88
N ILE A 50 10.56 -9.89 -4.54
CA ILE A 50 10.17 -11.29 -4.31
C ILE A 50 10.16 -12.06 -5.63
N GLN A 51 9.58 -11.49 -6.70
CA GLN A 51 9.55 -12.12 -8.02
C GLN A 51 10.95 -12.32 -8.62
N ALA A 52 11.86 -11.39 -8.38
CA ALA A 52 13.26 -11.48 -8.83
C ALA A 52 14.09 -12.55 -8.10
N ARG A 53 13.56 -13.16 -7.01
CA ARG A 53 14.24 -14.16 -6.19
C ARG A 53 13.43 -15.45 -6.12
N PRO A 54 13.56 -16.33 -7.13
CA PRO A 54 12.93 -17.65 -7.10
C PRO A 54 13.32 -18.42 -5.82
N GLY A 55 12.33 -18.83 -5.04
CA GLY A 55 12.58 -19.52 -3.77
C GLY A 55 12.72 -18.62 -2.54
N PHE A 56 12.30 -17.35 -2.61
CA PHE A 56 12.25 -16.46 -1.43
C PHE A 56 11.49 -17.07 -0.24
N TYR A 57 10.46 -17.87 -0.51
CA TYR A 57 9.76 -18.71 0.46
C TYR A 57 9.59 -20.13 -0.09
N GLU A 58 9.40 -21.11 0.79
CA GLU A 58 9.13 -22.48 0.38
C GLU A 58 7.69 -22.64 -0.14
N LEU A 59 7.45 -23.53 -1.10
CA LEU A 59 6.10 -23.79 -1.61
C LEU A 59 5.26 -24.71 -0.70
N THR A 60 5.90 -25.35 0.28
CA THR A 60 5.24 -26.23 1.23
C THR A 60 4.45 -25.41 2.21
N GLU A 61 3.13 -25.61 2.24
CA GLU A 61 2.26 -24.99 3.23
C GLU A 61 2.63 -25.46 4.65
N ARG A 62 2.81 -24.50 5.56
CA ARG A 62 3.12 -24.70 6.98
C ARG A 62 1.95 -24.35 7.89
N GLY A 63 0.77 -24.14 7.34
CA GLY A 63 -0.45 -23.76 8.04
C GLY A 63 -1.36 -22.96 7.12
N SER A 64 -2.60 -22.76 7.55
CA SER A 64 -3.56 -21.98 6.79
C SER A 64 -4.67 -21.46 7.68
N TYR A 65 -5.37 -20.45 7.18
CA TYR A 65 -6.58 -19.92 7.76
C TYR A 65 -7.63 -19.78 6.67
N SER A 66 -8.88 -20.09 7.00
CA SER A 66 -10.03 -19.79 6.16
C SER A 66 -11.22 -19.51 7.06
N GLY A 67 -11.84 -18.35 6.91
CA GLY A 67 -13.00 -17.98 7.71
C GLY A 67 -13.45 -16.55 7.49
N PHE A 68 -14.17 -16.05 8.49
CA PHE A 68 -14.64 -14.68 8.56
C PHE A 68 -13.96 -13.98 9.72
N VAL A 69 -13.64 -12.70 9.53
CA VAL A 69 -13.08 -11.83 10.56
C VAL A 69 -14.09 -10.72 10.78
N GLU A 70 -14.78 -10.78 11.92
CA GLU A 70 -16.05 -10.06 12.18
C GLU A 70 -15.89 -8.54 12.34
N GLY A 71 -14.67 -8.02 12.50
CA GLY A 71 -14.43 -6.58 12.66
C GLY A 71 -12.96 -6.16 12.68
N ASP A 72 -12.74 -4.86 12.88
CA ASP A 72 -11.45 -4.14 12.98
C ASP A 72 -10.83 -4.19 14.39
N THR A 73 -11.41 -4.99 15.28
CA THR A 73 -10.86 -5.27 16.60
C THR A 73 -10.76 -6.77 16.89
N SER A 74 -11.26 -7.59 15.96
CA SER A 74 -11.33 -9.04 16.09
C SER A 74 -9.93 -9.66 16.05
N LYS A 75 -9.75 -10.68 16.88
CA LYS A 75 -8.60 -11.57 16.83
C LYS A 75 -8.99 -12.85 16.11
N PHE A 76 -8.07 -13.40 15.34
CA PHE A 76 -8.22 -14.72 14.73
C PHE A 76 -6.93 -15.50 14.90
N THR A 77 -7.07 -16.82 14.93
CA THR A 77 -5.97 -17.74 15.19
C THR A 77 -5.87 -18.81 14.14
N PHE A 78 -4.65 -19.27 13.88
CA PHE A 78 -4.38 -20.43 13.04
C PHE A 78 -3.18 -21.19 13.60
N ASP A 79 -3.16 -22.48 13.33
CA ASP A 79 -2.06 -23.34 13.71
C ASP A 79 -0.97 -23.31 12.64
N ILE A 80 0.28 -23.45 13.07
CA ILE A 80 1.43 -23.67 12.19
C ILE A 80 2.06 -25.03 12.46
N ASP A 81 2.79 -25.54 11.47
CA ASP A 81 3.54 -26.77 11.54
C ASP A 81 4.48 -26.78 12.77
N THR A 82 4.33 -27.79 13.62
CA THR A 82 5.14 -27.96 14.83
C THR A 82 6.61 -28.19 14.51
N ALA A 83 6.94 -28.71 13.33
CA ALA A 83 8.31 -28.82 12.85
C ALA A 83 8.92 -27.45 12.55
N LEU A 84 8.15 -26.51 11.98
CA LEU A 84 8.59 -25.13 11.77
C LEU A 84 8.83 -24.43 13.12
N ALA A 85 7.87 -24.53 14.05
CA ALA A 85 8.02 -23.94 15.38
C ALA A 85 9.22 -24.54 16.14
N ARG A 86 9.49 -25.84 16.00
CA ARG A 86 10.69 -26.48 16.58
C ARG A 86 11.98 -25.87 16.02
N GLN A 87 12.05 -25.54 14.74
CA GLN A 87 13.23 -24.90 14.15
C GLN A 87 13.51 -23.53 14.76
N TRP A 88 12.48 -22.78 15.15
CA TRP A 88 12.65 -21.48 15.82
C TRP A 88 13.08 -21.57 17.28
N LEU A 89 12.95 -22.74 17.89
CA LEU A 89 13.46 -23.00 19.25
C LEU A 89 14.94 -23.42 19.27
N LEU A 90 15.53 -23.67 18.10
CA LEU A 90 16.96 -23.96 17.95
C LEU A 90 17.82 -22.73 18.31
N PRO A 91 19.13 -22.90 18.53
CA PRO A 91 20.01 -21.79 18.89
C PRO A 91 20.02 -20.68 17.83
N LEU A 92 20.29 -19.45 18.25
CA LEU A 92 20.32 -18.25 17.39
C LEU A 92 21.31 -18.31 16.21
N THR A 93 22.16 -19.33 16.16
CA THR A 93 23.05 -19.62 15.02
C THR A 93 22.30 -20.17 13.81
N VAL A 94 21.07 -20.65 13.98
CA VAL A 94 20.18 -21.05 12.89
C VAL A 94 19.33 -19.85 12.48
N ALA A 95 19.53 -19.36 11.26
CA ALA A 95 18.78 -18.22 10.77
C ALA A 95 17.28 -18.56 10.67
N SER A 96 16.44 -17.64 11.16
CA SER A 96 15.00 -17.67 11.02
C SER A 96 14.53 -16.36 10.41
N TYR A 97 13.79 -16.45 9.31
CA TYR A 97 13.32 -15.29 8.55
C TYR A 97 11.79 -15.10 8.65
N GLY A 98 11.13 -15.89 9.50
CA GLY A 98 9.69 -15.82 9.71
C GLY A 98 8.85 -16.56 8.65
N ILE A 99 7.64 -16.06 8.44
CA ILE A 99 6.63 -16.64 7.54
C ILE A 99 6.06 -15.56 6.64
N VAL A 100 5.54 -15.98 5.48
CA VAL A 100 4.70 -15.17 4.60
C VAL A 100 3.28 -15.72 4.62
N LEU A 101 2.30 -14.81 4.64
CA LEU A 101 0.88 -15.12 4.53
C LEU A 101 0.45 -14.81 3.10
N ILE A 102 0.02 -15.83 2.35
CA ILE A 102 -0.35 -15.69 0.95
C ILE A 102 -1.86 -15.89 0.83
N PRO A 103 -2.63 -14.88 0.37
CA PRO A 103 -4.07 -15.00 0.19
C PRO A 103 -4.42 -16.20 -0.70
N THR A 104 -5.45 -16.96 -0.31
CA THR A 104 -5.99 -18.03 -1.15
C THR A 104 -6.91 -17.45 -2.22
N GLN A 105 -7.24 -18.23 -3.26
CA GLN A 105 -8.17 -17.83 -4.32
C GLN A 105 -9.59 -17.55 -3.81
N SER A 106 -9.95 -18.05 -2.62
CA SER A 106 -11.25 -17.81 -1.99
C SER A 106 -11.32 -16.49 -1.22
N THR A 107 -10.24 -15.70 -1.17
CA THR A 107 -10.19 -14.44 -0.43
C THR A 107 -10.74 -13.29 -1.25
N ASN A 108 -11.79 -12.65 -0.74
CA ASN A 108 -12.50 -11.55 -1.41
C ASN A 108 -12.40 -10.23 -0.65
N VAL A 109 -11.52 -10.16 0.36
CA VAL A 109 -11.31 -8.98 1.20
C VAL A 109 -9.84 -8.88 1.59
N VAL A 110 -9.31 -7.66 1.62
CA VAL A 110 -7.99 -7.39 2.19
C VAL A 110 -8.19 -7.02 3.66
N ARG A 111 -7.43 -7.66 4.56
CA ARG A 111 -7.42 -7.32 5.99
C ARG A 111 -6.12 -6.64 6.35
N GLY A 112 -6.21 -5.47 6.95
CA GLY A 112 -5.09 -4.87 7.68
C GLY A 112 -4.96 -5.55 9.03
N ILE A 113 -3.74 -5.95 9.35
CA ILE A 113 -3.40 -6.63 10.60
C ILE A 113 -2.49 -5.70 11.38
N HIS A 114 -2.67 -5.68 12.70
CA HIS A 114 -1.85 -4.88 13.58
C HIS A 114 -0.38 -5.30 13.49
N ALA A 115 0.50 -4.35 13.16
CA ALA A 115 1.94 -4.55 13.08
C ALA A 115 2.61 -4.58 14.46
N PHE A 116 3.85 -5.03 14.51
CA PHE A 116 4.77 -4.71 15.59
C PHE A 116 5.06 -3.20 15.58
N ASP A 117 5.21 -2.59 16.75
CA ASP A 117 5.68 -1.19 16.93
C ASP A 117 4.63 -0.05 16.86
N VAL A 118 3.33 -0.38 16.78
CA VAL A 118 2.25 0.61 16.90
C VAL A 118 1.41 0.36 18.15
N ASP A 119 0.96 1.39 18.86
CA ASP A 119 0.04 1.29 20.00
C ASP A 119 0.46 0.38 21.17
N SER A 120 -0.38 -0.59 21.53
CA SER A 120 -0.29 -1.40 22.74
C SER A 120 0.32 -2.77 22.42
N SER A 121 1.24 -3.21 23.26
CA SER A 121 1.79 -4.58 23.21
C SER A 121 0.73 -5.68 23.32
N SER A 122 -0.48 -5.37 23.80
CA SER A 122 -1.62 -6.30 23.82
C SER A 122 -2.23 -6.61 22.45
N PHE A 123 -1.84 -5.85 21.41
CA PHE A 123 -2.29 -6.00 20.03
C PHE A 123 -1.27 -6.65 19.11
N TYR A 124 -0.04 -6.86 19.60
CA TYR A 124 1.01 -7.47 18.80
C TYR A 124 0.60 -8.89 18.37
N PRO A 125 0.98 -9.30 17.15
CA PRO A 125 0.95 -10.70 16.76
C PRO A 125 1.65 -11.56 17.82
N THR A 126 1.02 -12.68 18.20
CA THR A 126 1.60 -13.61 19.16
C THR A 126 1.72 -15.01 18.58
N LEU A 127 2.77 -15.72 19.00
CA LEU A 127 2.96 -17.14 18.79
C LEU A 127 2.90 -17.84 20.15
N GLU A 128 1.90 -18.67 20.35
CA GLU A 128 1.81 -19.59 21.48
C GLU A 128 2.41 -20.95 21.07
N ILE A 129 3.40 -21.42 21.82
CA ILE A 129 3.98 -22.74 21.67
C ILE A 129 3.69 -23.55 22.92
N ILE A 130 3.07 -24.71 22.71
CA ILE A 130 2.93 -25.72 23.74
C ILE A 130 3.96 -26.82 23.45
N ALA A 131 4.85 -27.07 24.40
CA ALA A 131 5.88 -28.09 24.28
C ALA A 131 5.94 -29.01 25.50
N SER A 132 6.46 -30.21 25.31
CA SER A 132 6.81 -31.11 26.40
C SER A 132 8.29 -31.52 26.34
N ASN A 133 8.81 -31.98 27.48
CA ASN A 133 10.10 -32.66 27.48
C ASN A 133 10.05 -33.96 26.65
N VAL A 134 11.21 -34.52 26.31
CA VAL A 134 11.30 -35.78 25.54
C VAL A 134 10.48 -36.91 26.17
N ALA A 135 10.45 -36.98 27.49
CA ALA A 135 9.71 -37.99 28.25
C ALA A 135 8.18 -37.75 28.31
N GLY A 136 7.69 -36.59 27.85
CA GLY A 136 6.27 -36.22 27.86
C GLY A 136 5.68 -35.93 29.25
N THR A 137 6.50 -35.91 30.30
CA THR A 137 6.06 -35.78 31.71
C THR A 137 5.87 -34.33 32.16
N THR A 138 6.46 -33.38 31.45
CA THR A 138 6.33 -31.95 31.76
C THR A 138 5.87 -31.23 30.51
N ARG A 139 4.81 -30.43 30.65
CA ARG A 139 4.24 -29.59 29.58
C ARG A 139 4.36 -28.14 30.00
N ASP A 140 4.78 -27.30 29.06
CA ASP A 140 4.90 -25.87 29.25
C ASP A 140 4.26 -25.13 28.06
N THR A 141 3.79 -23.92 28.34
CA THR A 141 3.22 -23.01 27.34
C THR A 141 4.04 -21.73 27.38
N SER A 142 4.64 -21.39 26.24
CA SER A 142 5.40 -20.16 26.06
C SER A 142 4.74 -19.30 24.99
N THR A 143 4.64 -17.99 25.26
CA THR A 143 4.12 -17.01 24.31
C THR A 143 5.23 -16.08 23.88
N TYR A 144 5.34 -15.91 22.57
CA TYR A 144 6.30 -15.04 21.90
C TYR A 144 5.56 -13.94 21.16
N VAL A 145 6.20 -12.79 21.01
CA VAL A 145 5.74 -11.69 20.16
C VAL A 145 6.64 -11.58 18.94
N PHE A 146 6.06 -11.21 17.80
CA PHE A 146 6.84 -10.92 16.59
C PHE A 146 7.50 -9.56 16.71
N GLY A 147 8.65 -9.36 16.06
CA GLY A 147 9.45 -8.13 16.16
C GLY A 147 9.61 -7.34 14.85
N PHE A 148 9.10 -7.86 13.74
CA PHE A 148 9.18 -7.22 12.41
C PHE A 148 8.08 -7.79 11.52
N ASP A 149 7.43 -6.92 10.73
CA ASP A 149 6.47 -7.30 9.71
C ASP A 149 6.45 -6.28 8.57
N THR A 150 5.89 -6.68 7.44
CA THR A 150 5.60 -5.81 6.30
C THR A 150 4.56 -6.49 5.42
N PHE A 151 4.03 -5.77 4.45
CA PHE A 151 3.19 -6.33 3.40
C PHE A 151 3.75 -5.96 2.04
N VAL A 152 3.40 -6.77 1.04
CA VAL A 152 3.69 -6.49 -0.37
C VAL A 152 2.39 -6.65 -1.15
N GLY A 153 2.11 -5.72 -2.05
CA GLY A 153 0.96 -5.80 -2.94
C GLY A 153 1.39 -6.23 -4.33
N ASN A 154 0.59 -7.09 -4.95
CA ASN A 154 0.74 -7.51 -6.34
C ASN A 154 -0.33 -6.81 -7.22
N ILE A 155 0.07 -6.34 -8.40
CA ILE A 155 -0.80 -5.78 -9.44
C ILE A 155 -0.59 -6.48 -10.80
N ASP A 156 -0.69 -7.81 -10.83
CA ASP A 156 -0.60 -8.56 -12.10
C ASP A 156 -1.63 -8.10 -13.15
N ASN A 157 -2.74 -7.48 -12.74
CA ASN A 157 -3.72 -6.85 -13.62
C ASN A 157 -3.70 -5.33 -13.46
N LEU A 158 -2.81 -4.68 -14.21
CA LEU A 158 -2.78 -3.23 -14.32
C LEU A 158 -4.12 -2.72 -14.87
N ASN A 159 -4.75 -1.76 -14.19
CA ASN A 159 -5.91 -1.08 -14.76
C ASN A 159 -5.48 -0.33 -16.03
N ALA A 160 -6.00 -0.72 -17.18
CA ALA A 160 -5.57 -0.24 -18.49
C ALA A 160 -6.63 0.61 -19.22
N ASN A 161 -7.64 1.14 -18.53
CA ASN A 161 -8.64 1.98 -19.20
C ASN A 161 -8.01 3.33 -19.57
N PRO A 162 -7.80 3.62 -20.88
CA PRO A 162 -7.11 4.84 -21.31
C PRO A 162 -7.94 6.11 -21.03
N GLN A 163 -9.23 5.98 -20.72
CA GLN A 163 -10.11 7.09 -20.37
C GLN A 163 -9.95 7.58 -18.93
N LEU A 164 -9.10 6.93 -18.14
CA LEU A 164 -8.88 7.24 -16.73
C LEU A 164 -7.41 7.54 -16.43
N LEU A 165 -7.21 8.32 -15.37
CA LEU A 165 -5.96 8.58 -14.69
C LEU A 165 -6.05 7.93 -13.32
N TYR A 166 -4.97 7.29 -12.88
CA TYR A 166 -4.91 6.52 -11.65
C TYR A 166 -3.92 7.15 -10.67
N ALA A 167 -4.34 7.31 -9.42
CA ALA A 167 -3.48 7.62 -8.28
C ALA A 167 -3.80 6.61 -7.17
N GLN A 168 -2.93 5.63 -6.94
CA GLN A 168 -3.18 4.52 -6.03
C GLN A 168 -2.05 4.33 -5.03
N ALA A 169 -2.39 3.99 -3.80
CA ALA A 169 -1.48 3.63 -2.73
C ALA A 169 -1.24 2.10 -2.61
N GLY A 170 -0.18 1.73 -1.90
CA GLY A 170 0.18 0.35 -1.51
C GLY A 170 0.88 -0.41 -2.64
N VAL A 171 0.35 -0.29 -3.86
CA VAL A 171 0.98 -0.79 -5.10
C VAL A 171 1.31 0.35 -6.07
N VAL A 172 1.44 1.55 -5.50
CA VAL A 172 1.86 2.84 -6.08
C VAL A 172 1.57 3.02 -7.58
N TYR A 173 0.43 3.63 -7.88
CA TYR A 173 0.17 4.19 -9.22
C TYR A 173 0.28 5.70 -9.18
N ARG A 174 0.99 6.24 -10.16
CA ARG A 174 1.11 7.68 -10.37
C ARG A 174 0.79 7.98 -11.83
N SER A 175 0.07 9.07 -12.08
CA SER A 175 -0.30 9.49 -13.44
C SER A 175 0.44 10.75 -13.84
N LYS A 176 0.82 10.83 -15.12
CA LYS A 176 1.39 12.04 -15.71
C LYS A 176 0.30 12.83 -16.43
N ILE A 177 0.22 14.13 -16.19
CA ILE A 177 -0.69 15.06 -16.86
C ILE A 177 0.14 16.16 -17.50
N GLN A 178 -0.03 16.41 -18.79
CA GLN A 178 0.69 17.46 -19.50
C GLN A 178 -0.29 18.29 -20.32
N PHE A 179 -0.17 19.62 -20.21
CA PHE A 179 -0.97 20.56 -20.97
C PHE A 179 -0.09 21.28 -21.98
N ASP A 180 -0.59 21.51 -23.19
CA ASP A 180 0.02 22.47 -24.09
C ASP A 180 -0.30 23.89 -23.62
N VAL A 181 0.74 24.63 -23.21
CA VAL A 181 0.66 26.03 -22.77
C VAL A 181 1.33 26.99 -23.73
N SER A 182 1.67 26.53 -24.95
CA SER A 182 2.40 27.31 -25.95
C SER A 182 1.68 28.60 -26.39
N PHE A 183 0.37 28.67 -26.20
CA PHE A 183 -0.42 29.86 -26.48
C PHE A 183 -0.19 31.00 -25.48
N ILE A 184 0.38 30.73 -24.30
CA ILE A 184 0.70 31.76 -23.30
C ILE A 184 2.07 32.36 -23.66
N PRO A 185 2.16 33.69 -23.88
CA PRO A 185 3.43 34.31 -24.24
C PRO A 185 4.52 34.10 -23.19
N ARG A 186 5.75 33.88 -23.63
CA ARG A 186 6.92 33.88 -22.74
C ARG A 186 7.04 35.24 -22.04
N GLY A 187 7.43 35.21 -20.76
CA GLY A 187 7.49 36.40 -19.92
C GLY A 187 6.15 36.85 -19.34
N ALA A 188 5.03 36.16 -19.65
CA ALA A 188 3.78 36.41 -18.95
C ALA A 188 3.90 36.12 -17.45
N ILE A 189 3.27 36.97 -16.65
CA ILE A 189 3.16 36.80 -15.20
C ILE A 189 1.88 36.01 -14.93
N ILE A 190 2.00 34.82 -14.33
CA ILE A 190 0.84 34.00 -13.98
C ILE A 190 0.25 34.49 -12.65
N ASN A 191 -0.94 35.09 -12.74
CA ASN A 191 -1.68 35.58 -11.57
C ASN A 191 -2.36 34.44 -10.81
N SER A 192 -2.91 33.47 -11.54
CA SER A 192 -3.48 32.24 -10.98
C SER A 192 -3.49 31.15 -12.04
N ALA A 193 -3.22 29.91 -11.64
CA ALA A 193 -3.59 28.76 -12.46
C ALA A 193 -4.22 27.67 -11.59
N THR A 194 -5.31 27.08 -12.06
CA THR A 194 -6.04 26.03 -11.35
C THR A 194 -6.27 24.86 -12.27
N LEU A 195 -5.78 23.69 -11.86
CA LEU A 195 -6.08 22.42 -12.49
C LEU A 195 -7.37 21.86 -11.89
N TYR A 196 -8.29 21.42 -12.75
CA TYR A 196 -9.50 20.71 -12.37
C TYR A 196 -9.47 19.29 -12.92
N LEU A 197 -9.72 18.32 -12.05
CA LEU A 197 -9.87 16.90 -12.40
C LEU A 197 -11.24 16.41 -11.94
N GLU A 198 -11.95 15.69 -12.81
CA GLU A 198 -13.21 15.05 -12.46
C GLU A 198 -12.95 13.61 -12.03
N LYS A 199 -13.24 13.31 -10.76
CA LYS A 199 -13.15 11.97 -10.19
C LYS A 199 -14.23 11.06 -10.79
N ASP A 200 -13.84 9.84 -11.16
CA ASP A 200 -14.79 8.77 -11.48
C ASP A 200 -15.12 7.98 -10.19
N PRO A 201 -16.32 8.16 -9.61
CA PRO A 201 -16.69 7.44 -8.39
C PRO A 201 -16.92 5.94 -8.62
N ALA A 202 -17.22 5.49 -9.85
CA ALA A 202 -17.52 4.10 -10.13
C ALA A 202 -16.27 3.22 -10.11
N THR A 203 -15.12 3.79 -10.48
CA THR A 203 -13.83 3.09 -10.50
C THR A 203 -12.90 3.46 -9.34
N SER A 204 -13.20 4.54 -8.61
CA SER A 204 -12.45 4.90 -7.41
C SER A 204 -12.80 3.98 -6.24
N ARG A 205 -11.79 3.60 -5.45
CA ARG A 205 -11.95 2.72 -4.29
C ARG A 205 -11.18 3.33 -3.13
N ILE A 206 -11.87 3.85 -2.14
CA ILE A 206 -11.25 4.51 -0.99
C ILE A 206 -11.63 3.71 0.25
N SER A 207 -10.64 3.32 1.04
CA SER A 207 -10.83 2.66 2.31
C SER A 207 -11.54 3.60 3.29
N LYS A 208 -12.52 3.09 4.01
CA LYS A 208 -13.15 3.86 5.11
C LYS A 208 -12.21 4.07 6.30
N PHE A 209 -11.08 3.35 6.35
CA PHE A 209 -10.07 3.46 7.39
C PHE A 209 -8.98 4.47 7.06
N THR A 210 -8.92 4.93 5.81
CA THR A 210 -7.98 6.00 5.47
C THR A 210 -8.55 7.31 5.98
N VAL A 211 -7.82 7.92 6.91
CA VAL A 211 -8.07 9.29 7.33
C VAL A 211 -7.50 10.21 6.27
N ASP A 212 -8.28 11.17 5.80
CA ASP A 212 -7.84 12.22 4.89
C ASP A 212 -7.11 11.70 3.64
N SER A 213 -7.75 10.81 2.87
CA SER A 213 -7.22 10.39 1.57
C SER A 213 -7.10 11.61 0.65
N VAL A 214 -5.88 12.08 0.44
CA VAL A 214 -5.56 13.27 -0.35
C VAL A 214 -4.69 12.86 -1.54
N VAL A 215 -5.04 13.43 -2.69
CA VAL A 215 -4.25 13.31 -3.91
C VAL A 215 -3.47 14.61 -4.09
N THR A 216 -2.21 14.52 -4.47
CA THR A 216 -1.34 15.67 -4.75
C THR A 216 -0.92 15.72 -6.21
N VAL A 217 -0.62 16.94 -6.66
CA VAL A 217 0.11 17.17 -7.91
C VAL A 217 1.47 17.79 -7.63
N HIS A 218 2.49 17.28 -8.33
CA HIS A 218 3.87 17.76 -8.28
C HIS A 218 4.32 18.18 -9.66
N VAL A 219 5.21 19.18 -9.75
CA VAL A 219 5.87 19.51 -11.00
C VAL A 219 6.86 18.39 -11.36
N PHE A 220 6.72 17.83 -12.56
CA PHE A 220 7.66 16.85 -13.08
C PHE A 220 8.93 17.56 -13.55
N ARG A 221 10.09 17.01 -13.21
CA ARG A 221 11.41 17.58 -13.58
C ARG A 221 12.14 16.77 -14.63
N SER A 222 11.58 15.63 -15.02
CA SER A 222 12.14 14.75 -16.04
C SER A 222 11.04 14.19 -16.91
N GLY A 223 11.18 14.34 -18.23
CA GLY A 223 10.27 13.71 -19.18
C GLY A 223 10.31 12.17 -19.16
N THR A 224 11.41 11.57 -18.65
CA THR A 224 11.71 10.14 -18.76
C THR A 224 11.81 9.39 -17.44
N ASP A 225 12.01 10.08 -16.31
CA ASP A 225 12.17 9.45 -14.99
C ASP A 225 11.05 9.88 -14.03
N SER A 226 10.16 8.94 -13.69
CA SER A 226 9.00 9.19 -12.83
C SER A 226 9.30 9.33 -11.35
N THR A 227 10.58 9.18 -10.96
CA THR A 227 11.05 9.42 -9.60
C THR A 227 11.56 10.85 -9.40
N VAL A 228 11.72 11.62 -10.48
CA VAL A 228 12.33 12.96 -10.46
C VAL A 228 11.26 14.05 -10.60
N PHE A 229 10.79 14.56 -9.46
CA PHE A 229 9.76 15.59 -9.36
C PHE A 229 10.04 16.54 -8.19
N GLU A 230 9.32 17.66 -8.14
CA GLU A 230 9.45 18.64 -7.05
C GLU A 230 8.85 18.14 -5.74
N SER A 231 9.53 18.38 -4.62
CA SER A 231 8.97 18.12 -3.29
C SER A 231 7.77 19.01 -2.98
N GLN A 232 7.79 20.25 -3.47
CA GLN A 232 6.65 21.14 -3.40
C GLN A 232 5.49 20.56 -4.21
N ASN A 233 4.31 20.56 -3.60
CA ASN A 233 3.11 19.98 -4.17
C ASN A 233 1.90 20.89 -3.96
N SER A 234 0.82 20.57 -4.68
CA SER A 234 -0.52 21.07 -4.36
C SER A 234 -1.43 19.89 -4.03
N GLU A 235 -2.09 19.98 -2.88
CA GLU A 235 -3.12 19.05 -2.46
C GLU A 235 -4.45 19.33 -3.17
N GLY A 236 -5.12 18.27 -3.61
CA GLY A 236 -6.41 18.33 -4.28
C GLY A 236 -7.53 18.69 -3.31
N GLN A 237 -8.20 19.81 -3.57
CA GLN A 237 -9.35 20.27 -2.81
C GLN A 237 -10.64 19.97 -3.57
N ARG A 238 -11.68 19.51 -2.87
CA ARG A 238 -13.00 19.34 -3.51
C ARG A 238 -13.63 20.70 -3.77
N VAL A 239 -14.11 20.90 -4.99
CA VAL A 239 -14.82 22.13 -5.36
C VAL A 239 -16.23 22.10 -4.79
N GLY A 240 -16.63 23.17 -4.10
CA GLY A 240 -17.95 23.28 -3.48
C GLY A 240 -19.09 23.14 -4.49
N GLY A 241 -20.11 22.36 -4.15
CA GLY A 241 -21.25 22.09 -5.04
C GLY A 241 -21.02 21.02 -6.10
N THR A 242 -19.80 20.49 -6.22
CA THR A 242 -19.44 19.43 -7.20
C THR A 242 -18.67 18.31 -6.51
N PRO A 243 -19.35 17.24 -6.05
CA PRO A 243 -18.73 16.24 -5.16
C PRO A 243 -17.55 15.48 -5.79
N ASN A 244 -17.45 15.47 -7.12
CA ASN A 244 -16.41 14.75 -7.87
C ASN A 244 -15.33 15.65 -8.46
N THR A 245 -15.46 16.97 -8.39
CA THR A 245 -14.47 17.86 -8.98
C THR A 245 -13.40 18.20 -7.95
N PHE A 246 -12.15 17.93 -8.30
CA PHE A 246 -10.97 18.30 -7.51
C PHE A 246 -10.25 19.45 -8.19
N SER A 247 -9.85 20.44 -7.41
CA SER A 247 -9.03 21.57 -7.84
C SER A 247 -7.66 21.54 -7.20
N PHE A 248 -6.64 21.90 -7.96
CA PHE A 248 -5.25 22.01 -7.52
C PHE A 248 -4.67 23.36 -7.92
N GLU A 249 -3.84 23.94 -7.06
CA GLU A 249 -3.04 25.12 -7.34
C GLU A 249 -1.94 24.75 -8.34
N ALA A 250 -1.89 25.44 -9.47
CA ALA A 250 -0.95 25.13 -10.55
C ALA A 250 -0.17 26.36 -11.03
N ARG A 251 -0.25 27.52 -10.34
CA ARG A 251 0.41 28.76 -10.75
C ARG A 251 1.92 28.56 -10.84
N HIS A 252 2.50 27.92 -9.82
CA HIS A 252 3.93 27.61 -9.81
C HIS A 252 4.33 26.75 -11.01
N ALA A 253 3.59 25.67 -11.27
CA ALA A 253 3.86 24.77 -12.39
C ALA A 253 3.81 25.48 -13.74
N VAL A 254 2.76 26.28 -14.00
CA VAL A 254 2.62 27.00 -15.26
C VAL A 254 3.73 28.06 -15.40
N GLN A 255 4.05 28.78 -14.32
CA GLN A 255 5.15 29.76 -14.34
C GLN A 255 6.50 29.08 -14.65
N TYR A 256 6.74 27.90 -14.08
CA TYR A 256 7.92 27.09 -14.34
C TYR A 256 8.01 26.66 -15.81
N TRP A 257 6.92 26.18 -16.39
CA TRP A 257 6.87 25.77 -17.81
C TRP A 257 7.11 26.91 -18.80
N LEU A 258 6.71 28.14 -18.46
CA LEU A 258 7.00 29.30 -19.32
C LEU A 258 8.46 29.73 -19.31
N ALA A 259 9.18 29.42 -18.22
CA ALA A 259 10.60 29.72 -18.07
C ALA A 259 11.52 28.61 -18.61
N GLY A 260 10.99 27.40 -18.80
CA GLY A 260 11.80 26.22 -19.14
C GLY A 260 11.03 25.13 -19.89
N THR A 261 11.31 23.87 -19.53
CA THR A 261 10.67 22.71 -20.13
C THR A 261 9.34 22.41 -19.43
N ASN A 262 8.34 22.03 -20.23
CA ASN A 262 7.08 21.52 -19.72
C ASN A 262 7.09 19.99 -19.71
N ASP A 263 7.56 19.39 -18.62
CA ASP A 263 7.48 17.94 -18.42
C ASP A 263 6.15 17.50 -17.77
N GLY A 264 5.22 18.44 -17.54
CA GLY A 264 3.90 18.17 -16.97
C GLY A 264 3.86 18.08 -15.44
N LEU A 265 2.82 17.42 -14.95
CA LEU A 265 2.50 17.21 -13.54
C LEU A 265 2.45 15.72 -13.24
N LEU A 266 2.92 15.34 -12.06
CA LEU A 266 2.73 14.01 -11.46
C LEU A 266 1.56 14.05 -10.50
N LEU A 267 0.56 13.23 -10.74
CA LEU A 267 -0.56 12.97 -9.84
C LEU A 267 -0.25 11.71 -9.01
N ARG A 268 -0.32 11.81 -7.69
CA ARG A 268 -0.10 10.69 -6.77
C ARG A 268 -0.90 10.84 -5.47
N GLN A 269 -0.97 9.78 -4.67
CA GLN A 269 -1.42 9.88 -3.27
C GLN A 269 -0.36 10.64 -2.45
N THR A 270 -0.76 11.29 -1.35
CA THR A 270 0.20 11.94 -0.44
C THR A 270 1.24 10.94 0.08
N ASP A 271 2.44 11.40 0.39
CA ASP A 271 3.52 10.55 0.94
C ASP A 271 3.07 9.74 2.16
N VAL A 272 2.21 10.32 3.00
CA VAL A 272 1.68 9.68 4.21
C VAL A 272 0.78 8.49 3.87
N THR A 273 0.04 8.53 2.76
CA THR A 273 -0.95 7.50 2.39
C THR A 273 -0.48 6.56 1.29
N GLU A 274 0.52 6.96 0.49
CA GLU A 274 0.93 6.26 -0.73
C GLU A 274 1.49 4.85 -0.46
N TYR A 275 2.13 4.62 0.68
CA TYR A 275 2.78 3.34 0.97
C TYR A 275 2.05 2.46 1.99
N ASN A 276 1.04 2.99 2.68
CA ASN A 276 0.40 2.32 3.83
C ASN A 276 -1.12 2.15 3.67
N THR A 277 -1.69 2.56 2.54
CA THR A 277 -3.12 2.32 2.22
C THR A 277 -3.25 1.61 0.87
N PHE A 278 -4.48 1.20 0.52
CA PHE A 278 -4.80 0.64 -0.81
C PHE A 278 -5.78 1.53 -1.57
N ASP A 279 -5.83 2.81 -1.21
CA ASP A 279 -6.75 3.76 -1.82
C ASP A 279 -6.41 3.98 -3.28
N LEU A 280 -7.42 3.93 -4.12
CA LEU A 280 -7.36 4.20 -5.54
C LEU A 280 -8.30 5.37 -5.86
N PHE A 281 -7.71 6.47 -6.31
CA PHE A 281 -8.42 7.56 -6.95
C PHE A 281 -8.31 7.40 -8.45
N THR A 282 -9.46 7.49 -9.10
CA THR A 282 -9.54 7.52 -10.56
C THR A 282 -10.15 8.84 -10.99
N PHE A 283 -9.52 9.47 -11.97
CA PHE A 283 -10.00 10.70 -12.60
C PHE A 283 -10.17 10.45 -14.09
N HIS A 284 -11.06 11.19 -14.74
CA HIS A 284 -11.16 11.12 -16.20
C HIS A 284 -9.90 11.69 -16.87
N SER A 285 -9.44 11.02 -17.92
CA SER A 285 -8.27 11.41 -18.71
C SER A 285 -8.65 12.31 -19.89
N HIS A 286 -7.64 12.78 -20.64
CA HIS A 286 -7.86 13.51 -21.89
C HIS A 286 -8.59 12.69 -22.98
N LEU A 287 -8.65 11.36 -22.84
CA LEU A 287 -9.33 10.44 -23.75
C LEU A 287 -10.77 10.13 -23.33
N ALA A 288 -11.27 10.72 -22.23
CA ALA A 288 -12.66 10.53 -21.80
C ALA A 288 -13.65 10.93 -22.92
N THR A 289 -14.64 10.06 -23.18
CA THR A 289 -15.64 10.30 -24.24
C THR A 289 -16.43 11.58 -24.00
N ASN A 290 -16.87 11.80 -22.75
CA ASN A 290 -17.49 13.06 -22.37
C ASN A 290 -16.42 14.13 -22.17
N THR A 291 -16.37 15.11 -23.06
CA THR A 291 -15.37 16.18 -23.03
C THR A 291 -15.48 17.08 -21.81
N SER A 292 -16.66 17.19 -21.18
CA SER A 292 -16.82 18.00 -19.97
C SER A 292 -16.12 17.41 -18.75
N LEU A 293 -15.76 16.13 -18.81
CA LEU A 293 -15.09 15.42 -17.71
C LEU A 293 -13.56 15.44 -17.81
N ARG A 294 -13.02 15.87 -18.96
CA ARG A 294 -11.57 15.86 -19.20
C ARG A 294 -10.84 16.82 -18.25
N PRO A 295 -9.55 16.58 -17.95
CA PRO A 295 -8.73 17.52 -17.19
C PRO A 295 -8.73 18.92 -17.79
N ARG A 296 -8.86 19.96 -16.95
CA ARG A 296 -8.90 21.36 -17.39
C ARG A 296 -7.91 22.20 -16.61
N LEU A 297 -7.16 23.04 -17.30
CA LEU A 297 -6.27 24.03 -16.70
C LEU A 297 -6.79 25.43 -17.00
N ALA A 298 -7.21 26.16 -15.96
CA ALA A 298 -7.64 27.55 -16.08
C ALA A 298 -6.49 28.47 -15.67
N VAL A 299 -6.01 29.31 -16.58
CA VAL A 299 -4.88 30.22 -16.33
C VAL A 299 -5.32 31.67 -16.51
N LYS A 300 -4.99 32.52 -15.53
CA LYS A 300 -5.09 33.98 -15.64
C LYS A 300 -3.69 34.55 -15.60
N TYR A 301 -3.33 35.33 -16.60
CA TYR A 301 -2.01 35.92 -16.74
C TYR A 301 -2.11 37.39 -17.17
N THR A 302 -1.03 38.12 -16.92
CA THR A 302 -0.83 39.49 -17.39
C THR A 302 0.42 39.54 -18.24
N LEU A 303 0.38 40.38 -19.27
CA LEU A 303 1.54 40.72 -20.07
C LEU A 303 2.10 42.03 -19.55
N GLU A 304 3.42 42.08 -19.37
CA GLU A 304 4.09 43.36 -19.12
C GLU A 304 3.91 44.22 -20.37
N LYS A 305 3.42 45.45 -20.18
CA LYS A 305 3.37 46.42 -21.28
C LYS A 305 4.82 46.82 -21.58
N ASN A 306 5.29 46.47 -22.77
CA ASN A 306 6.41 47.17 -23.38
C ASN A 306 5.99 48.62 -23.69
#